data_AF-A0A538SY82-F1
#
_entry.id   AF-A0A538SY82-F1
#
_cell.length_a   1.000
_cell.length_b   1.000
_cell.length_c   1.000
_cell.angle_alpha   90.00
_cell.angle_beta   90.00
_cell.angle_gamma   90.00
#
_symmetry.space_group_name_H-M   'P 1'
#
loop_
_entity.id
_entity.type
_entity.pdbx_description
1 polymer ?
#
loop_
_entity_poly.entity_id
_entity_poly.type
_entity_poly.pdbx_seq_one_letter_code
_entity_poly.pdbx_strand_id
1 'polypeptide(L)'
;MNDQLEALVALQDLDLMIREAKDPERATQEEELGFPLHGVEKLERTRERLAKRIDDQLLQTYERMSRRHVRVVVRVEGSVCLGCFMGLPTATRRIPDARRVENCENCGRILYRI
;
A
#
# COMPACT_ATOMS: atom_id res chain seq x y z
N MET A 1 5.90 -7.92 14.71
CA MET A 1 5.36 -7.26 13.52
C MET A 1 6.50 -6.39 12.98
N ASN A 2 6.73 -6.32 11.67
CA ASN A 2 7.87 -5.60 11.10
C ASN A 2 7.51 -4.13 10.92
N ASP A 3 8.20 -3.22 11.62
CA ASP A 3 8.00 -1.77 11.57
C ASP A 3 7.97 -1.20 10.14
N GLN A 4 8.74 -1.79 9.21
CA GLN A 4 8.77 -1.41 7.80
C GLN A 4 7.48 -1.81 7.06
N LEU A 5 6.93 -2.99 7.35
CA LEU A 5 5.66 -3.45 6.77
C LEU A 5 4.50 -2.61 7.28
N GLU A 6 4.49 -2.27 8.57
CA GLU A 6 3.48 -1.37 9.14
C GLU A 6 3.53 0.01 8.50
N ALA A 7 4.74 0.57 8.34
CA ALA A 7 4.94 1.85 7.68
C ALA A 7 4.48 1.81 6.21
N LEU A 8 4.73 0.73 5.48
CA LEU A 8 4.25 0.54 4.12
C LEU A 8 2.72 0.44 4.01
N VAL A 9 2.07 -0.31 4.91
CA VAL A 9 0.61 -0.40 4.94
C VAL A 9 0.00 0.98 5.22
N ALA A 10 0.53 1.70 6.20
CA ALA A 10 0.07 3.06 6.50
C ALA A 10 0.33 4.04 5.34
N LEU A 11 1.46 3.91 4.63
CA LEU A 11 1.77 4.72 3.46
C LEU A 11 0.76 4.46 2.33
N GLN A 12 0.41 3.20 2.11
CA GLN A 12 -0.61 2.81 1.13
C GLN A 12 -1.98 3.41 1.45
N ASP A 13 -2.40 3.35 2.71
CA ASP A 13 -3.70 3.89 3.11
C ASP A 13 -3.72 5.42 2.97
N LEU A 14 -2.62 6.11 3.30
CA LEU A 14 -2.48 7.55 3.02
C LEU A 14 -2.53 7.86 1.52
N ASP A 15 -1.87 7.06 0.68
CA ASP A 15 -1.91 7.23 -0.78
C ASP A 15 -3.33 7.05 -1.34
N LEU A 16 -4.08 6.11 -0.81
CA LEU A 16 -5.47 5.90 -1.17
C LEU A 16 -6.34 7.10 -0.75
N MET A 17 -6.19 7.57 0.50
CA MET A 17 -6.90 8.74 1.01
C MET A 17 -6.58 10.01 0.19
N ILE A 18 -5.31 10.25 -0.15
CA ILE A 18 -4.92 11.41 -0.98
C ILE A 18 -5.53 11.30 -2.37
N ARG A 19 -5.54 10.09 -2.97
CA ARG A 19 -6.15 9.87 -4.28
C ARG A 19 -7.64 10.16 -4.26
N GLU A 20 -8.36 9.63 -3.28
CA GLU A 20 -9.80 9.84 -3.11
C GLU A 20 -10.12 11.31 -2.85
N ALA A 21 -9.33 11.99 -2.02
CA ALA A 21 -9.54 13.40 -1.70
C ALA A 21 -9.22 14.35 -2.87
N LYS A 22 -8.42 13.90 -3.84
CA LYS A 22 -8.11 14.65 -5.08
C LYS A 22 -9.00 14.28 -6.25
N ASP A 23 -9.92 13.34 -6.07
CA ASP A 23 -10.86 12.94 -7.11
C ASP A 23 -11.90 14.06 -7.34
N PRO A 24 -11.90 14.71 -8.51
CA PRO A 24 -12.76 15.86 -8.78
C PRO A 24 -14.26 15.49 -8.78
N GLU A 25 -14.62 14.26 -9.16
CA GLU A 25 -16.02 13.83 -9.15
C GLU A 25 -16.53 13.71 -7.71
N ARG A 26 -15.70 13.14 -6.82
CA ARG A 26 -16.02 13.03 -5.41
C ARG A 26 -16.04 14.38 -4.72
N ALA A 27 -15.08 15.25 -5.00
CA ALA A 27 -15.04 16.60 -4.44
C ALA A 27 -16.31 17.39 -4.78
N THR A 28 -16.76 17.31 -6.04
CA THR A 28 -18.00 17.97 -6.49
C THR A 28 -19.22 17.42 -5.75
N GLN A 29 -19.33 16.09 -5.65
CA GLN A 29 -20.45 15.44 -4.96
C GLN A 29 -20.47 15.77 -3.45
N GLU A 30 -19.32 15.80 -2.80
CA GLU A 30 -19.23 16.13 -1.37
C GLU A 30 -19.52 17.62 -1.10
N GLU A 31 -19.11 18.51 -2.00
CA GLU A 31 -19.50 19.93 -1.96
C GLU A 31 -21.00 20.14 -2.13
N GLU A 32 -21.65 19.45 -3.07
CA GLU A 32 -23.11 19.47 -3.25
C GLU A 32 -23.86 19.00 -2.00
N LEU A 33 -23.27 18.06 -1.25
CA LEU A 33 -23.79 17.55 0.03
C LEU A 33 -23.41 18.43 1.23
N GLY A 34 -22.62 19.51 1.04
CA GLY A 34 -22.20 20.44 2.09
C GLY A 34 -21.02 19.97 2.94
N PHE A 35 -20.23 19.00 2.46
CA PHE A 35 -19.05 18.45 3.12
C PHE A 35 -17.77 18.77 2.34
N PRO A 36 -17.30 20.03 2.32
CA PRO A 36 -16.10 20.38 1.57
C PRO A 36 -14.86 19.62 2.08
N LEU A 37 -14.12 19.01 1.15
CA LEU A 37 -12.88 18.31 1.46
C LEU A 37 -11.76 19.31 1.75
N HIS A 38 -11.29 19.32 2.99
CA HIS A 38 -10.14 20.11 3.43
C HIS A 38 -9.03 19.21 3.97
N GLY A 39 -7.78 19.67 3.85
CA GLY A 39 -6.65 19.05 4.54
C GLY A 39 -5.82 18.04 3.74
N VAL A 40 -5.94 18.01 2.41
CA VAL A 40 -5.06 17.22 1.52
C VAL A 40 -3.57 17.50 1.80
N GLU A 41 -3.20 18.77 2.00
CA GLU A 41 -1.83 19.14 2.34
C GLU A 41 -1.31 18.47 3.63
N LYS A 42 -2.19 18.26 4.63
CA LYS A 42 -1.82 17.59 5.87
C LYS A 42 -1.56 16.11 5.64
N LEU A 43 -2.34 15.48 4.76
CA LEU A 43 -2.14 14.10 4.34
C LEU A 43 -0.81 13.95 3.59
N GLU A 44 -0.51 14.85 2.65
CA GLU A 44 0.75 14.85 1.89
C GLU A 44 1.97 15.02 2.80
N ARG A 45 1.95 15.99 3.73
CA ARG A 45 3.03 16.16 4.72
C ARG A 45 3.20 14.92 5.60
N THR A 46 2.09 14.26 5.96
CA THR A 46 2.13 13.03 6.77
C THR A 46 2.73 11.88 5.96
N ARG A 47 2.36 11.75 4.69
CA ARG A 47 2.91 10.78 3.74
C ARG A 47 4.42 10.96 3.60
N GLU A 48 4.89 12.19 3.36
CA GLU A 48 6.33 12.49 3.25
C GLU A 48 7.12 12.11 4.50
N ARG A 49 6.59 12.43 5.68
CA ARG A 49 7.23 12.08 6.96
C ARG A 49 7.28 10.57 7.17
N LEU A 50 6.23 9.85 6.77
CA LEU A 50 6.19 8.39 6.87
C LEU A 50 7.15 7.73 5.88
N ALA A 51 7.20 8.23 4.64
CA ALA A 51 8.11 7.75 3.61
C ALA A 51 9.57 7.79 4.06
N LYS A 52 9.99 8.85 4.77
CA LYS A 52 11.35 8.98 5.36
C LYS A 52 11.72 7.93 6.41
N ARG A 53 10.75 7.16 6.92
CA ARG A 53 10.98 6.08 7.89
C ARG A 53 11.09 4.71 7.24
N ILE A 54 10.81 4.62 5.94
CA ILE A 54 10.83 3.39 5.17
C ILE A 54 12.20 3.29 4.48
N ASP A 55 12.77 2.10 4.44
CA ASP A 55 14.00 1.82 3.69
C ASP A 55 13.87 2.26 2.22
N ASP A 56 14.90 2.90 1.68
CA ASP A 56 14.87 3.51 0.35
C ASP A 56 14.60 2.48 -0.77
N GLN A 57 15.18 1.28 -0.68
CA GLN A 57 14.96 0.24 -1.70
C GLN A 57 13.51 -0.25 -1.66
N LEU A 58 12.96 -0.34 -0.46
CA LEU A 58 11.60 -0.77 -0.24
C LEU A 58 10.58 0.29 -0.71
N LEU A 59 10.83 1.56 -0.37
CA LEU A 59 10.03 2.70 -0.83
C LEU A 59 10.04 2.80 -2.36
N GLN A 60 11.21 2.69 -3.00
CA GLN A 60 11.30 2.69 -4.47
C GLN A 60 10.51 1.55 -5.12
N THR A 61 10.51 0.37 -4.50
CA THR A 61 9.72 -0.77 -4.99
C THR A 61 8.22 -0.47 -4.86
N TYR A 62 7.80 0.07 -3.72
CA TYR A 62 6.43 0.49 -3.48
C TYR A 62 5.97 1.54 -4.50
N GLU A 63 6.73 2.62 -4.70
CA GLU A 63 6.38 3.71 -5.63
C GLU A 63 6.33 3.26 -7.09
N ARG A 64 7.18 2.30 -7.47
CA ARG A 64 7.13 1.71 -8.82
C ARG A 64 5.85 0.92 -9.03
N MET A 65 5.42 0.17 -8.00
CA MET A 65 4.22 -0.66 -8.06
C MET A 65 2.93 0.16 -7.93
N SER A 66 2.93 1.27 -7.20
CA SER A 66 1.75 2.13 -7.01
C SER A 66 1.26 2.79 -8.31
N ARG A 67 2.14 2.89 -9.30
CA ARG A 67 1.80 3.30 -10.67
C ARG A 67 0.93 2.28 -11.41
N ARG A 68 1.02 0.99 -11.05
CA ARG A 68 0.32 -0.11 -11.72
C ARG A 68 -0.85 -0.64 -10.90
N HIS A 69 -0.83 -0.44 -9.59
CA HIS A 69 -1.78 -1.04 -8.67
C HIS A 69 -2.28 -0.02 -7.66
N VAL A 70 -3.60 0.00 -7.44
CA VAL A 70 -4.23 0.80 -6.38
C VAL A 70 -3.75 0.34 -4.99
N ARG A 71 -3.66 -0.98 -4.79
CA ARG A 71 -3.03 -1.59 -3.61
C ARG A 71 -1.80 -2.38 -4.00
N VAL A 72 -0.67 -2.03 -3.40
CA VAL A 72 0.67 -2.56 -3.60
C VAL A 72 1.05 -3.56 -2.53
N VAL A 73 0.65 -3.32 -1.29
CA VAL A 73 0.93 -4.12 -0.10
C VAL A 73 -0.30 -4.95 0.21
N VAL A 74 -0.18 -6.27 0.06
CA VAL A 74 -1.31 -7.20 0.12
C VAL A 74 -1.03 -8.37 1.06
N ARG A 75 -2.08 -8.83 1.73
CA ARG A 75 -2.03 -10.00 2.61
C ARG A 75 -1.90 -11.26 1.77
N VAL A 76 -1.21 -12.25 2.33
CA VAL A 76 -1.25 -13.64 1.87
C VAL A 76 -2.17 -14.44 2.77
N GLU A 77 -3.12 -15.15 2.17
CA GLU A 77 -3.99 -16.09 2.88
C GLU A 77 -3.63 -17.52 2.49
N GLY A 78 -3.07 -18.29 3.43
CA GLY A 78 -2.46 -19.58 3.16
C GLY A 78 -1.31 -19.47 2.14
N SER A 79 -1.59 -19.80 0.88
CA SER A 79 -0.66 -19.62 -0.26
C SER A 79 -1.18 -18.72 -1.36
N VAL A 80 -2.23 -17.94 -1.13
CA VAL A 80 -2.82 -17.12 -2.19
C VAL A 80 -2.42 -15.67 -1.97
N CYS A 81 -1.89 -15.03 -3.01
CA CYS A 81 -1.74 -13.58 -3.03
C CYS A 81 -3.11 -12.93 -3.17
N LEU A 82 -3.59 -12.17 -2.19
CA LEU A 82 -4.90 -11.52 -2.28
C LEU A 82 -4.93 -10.30 -3.22
N GLY A 83 -3.83 -10.00 -3.92
CA GLY A 83 -3.78 -8.99 -4.96
C GLY A 83 -4.06 -9.51 -6.37
N CYS A 84 -3.61 -10.73 -6.70
CA CYS A 84 -3.84 -11.34 -8.02
C CYS A 84 -4.53 -12.71 -7.96
N PHE A 85 -4.83 -13.20 -6.75
CA PHE A 85 -5.50 -14.47 -6.48
C PHE A 85 -4.77 -15.73 -6.99
N MET A 86 -3.51 -15.59 -7.40
CA MET A 86 -2.68 -16.72 -7.80
C MET A 86 -2.03 -17.39 -6.59
N GLY A 87 -1.86 -18.70 -6.72
CA GLY A 87 -1.10 -19.51 -5.77
C GLY A 87 0.38 -19.15 -5.81
N LEU A 88 0.97 -18.94 -4.63
CA LEU A 88 2.38 -18.71 -4.45
C LEU A 88 3.16 -20.03 -4.56
N PRO A 89 4.36 -20.01 -5.17
CA PRO A 89 5.25 -21.16 -5.23
C PRO A 89 5.59 -21.70 -3.83
N THR A 90 5.96 -22.99 -3.78
CA THR A 90 6.33 -23.67 -2.53
C THR A 90 7.55 -23.05 -1.85
N ALA A 91 8.48 -22.47 -2.62
CA ALA A 91 9.64 -21.74 -2.10
C ALA A 91 9.22 -20.54 -1.25
N THR A 92 8.34 -19.69 -1.77
CA THR A 92 7.76 -18.51 -1.07
C THR A 92 6.84 -18.92 0.10
N ARG A 93 6.31 -20.15 0.07
CA ARG A 93 5.46 -20.72 1.14
C ARG A 93 6.29 -21.21 2.34
N ARG A 94 7.55 -21.55 2.14
CA ARG A 94 8.47 -22.09 3.17
C ARG A 94 9.16 -21.03 3.99
N ILE A 95 9.01 -19.74 3.67
CA ILE A 95 9.61 -18.65 4.43
C ILE A 95 8.79 -18.47 5.72
N PRO A 96 9.32 -18.89 6.88
CA PRO A 96 8.56 -18.89 8.13
C PRO A 96 8.51 -17.50 8.78
N ASP A 97 9.32 -16.57 8.29
CA ASP A 97 9.57 -15.30 8.95
C ASP A 97 8.67 -14.19 8.37
N ALA A 98 7.69 -13.76 9.17
CA ALA A 98 6.84 -12.60 8.89
C ALA A 98 7.63 -11.26 8.83
N ARG A 99 8.95 -11.32 9.05
CA ARG A 99 9.83 -10.15 9.08
C ARG A 99 10.44 -9.81 7.72
N ARG A 100 10.41 -10.71 6.73
CA ARG A 100 11.00 -10.41 5.42
C ARG A 100 9.96 -9.85 4.48
N VAL A 101 10.30 -8.73 3.84
CA VAL A 101 9.44 -8.14 2.82
C VAL A 101 9.67 -8.90 1.53
N GLU A 102 8.63 -9.55 1.03
CA GLU A 102 8.68 -10.41 -0.16
C GLU A 102 7.74 -9.83 -1.24
N ASN A 103 8.01 -10.15 -2.50
CA ASN A 103 7.15 -9.74 -3.61
C ASN A 103 6.46 -10.96 -4.22
N CYS A 104 5.22 -10.79 -4.69
CA CYS A 104 4.53 -11.81 -5.45
C CYS A 104 5.24 -12.06 -6.78
N GLU A 105 5.67 -13.30 -7.03
CA GLU A 105 6.32 -13.67 -8.29
C GLU A 105 5.40 -13.52 -9.52
N ASN A 106 4.08 -13.50 -9.33
CA ASN A 106 3.11 -13.37 -10.41
C ASN A 106 2.72 -11.91 -10.74
N CYS A 107 2.64 -11.02 -9.74
CA CYS A 107 2.18 -9.64 -9.96
C CYS A 107 3.12 -8.55 -9.40
N GLY A 108 4.20 -8.92 -8.73
CA GLY A 108 5.19 -8.00 -8.17
C GLY A 108 4.77 -7.26 -6.90
N ARG A 109 3.51 -7.38 -6.44
CA ARG A 109 3.03 -6.73 -5.21
C ARG A 109 3.78 -7.19 -3.97
N ILE A 110 3.95 -6.28 -3.03
CA ILE A 110 4.58 -6.56 -1.74
C ILE A 110 3.63 -7.42 -0.91
N LEU A 111 4.15 -8.50 -0.34
CA LEU A 111 3.41 -9.48 0.44
C LEU A 111 3.68 -9.27 1.93
N TYR A 112 2.62 -9.39 2.74
CA TYR A 112 2.76 -9.54 4.19
C TYR A 112 1.91 -10.71 4.71
N ARG A 113 2.38 -11.31 5.80
CA ARG A 113 1.69 -12.38 6.53
C ARG A 113 1.45 -11.86 7.95
N ILE A 114 0.21 -11.98 8.43
CA ILE A 114 -0.17 -11.77 9.84
C ILE A 114 -0.20 -13.13 10.52
#